data_AF-A0A4P6PZ96-F1
#
_entry.id   AF-A0A4P6PZ96-F1
#
_cell.length_a   1.000
_cell.length_b   1.000
_cell.length_c   1.000
_cell.angle_alpha   90.00
_cell.angle_beta   90.00
_cell.angle_gamma   90.00
#
_symmetry.space_group_name_H-M   'P 1'
#
loop_
_entity.id
_entity.type
_entity.pdbx_description
1 polymer ?
#
loop_
_entity_poly.entity_id
_entity_poly.type
_entity_poly.pdbx_seq_one_letter_code
_entity_poly.pdbx_strand_id
1 'polypeptide(L)'
;MYSLHKLLWDIRKDPDLAERYLADPDPILDSYGIAGGDRAAMRGLDFKSMHERGFNPYLIYFCAIQLKVDRADYYAQIRGEKN
;
A
#
# COMPACT_ATOMS: atom_id res chain seq x y z
N MET A 1 3.20 -10.53 -7.36
CA MET A 1 3.85 -10.63 -6.03
C MET A 1 5.18 -9.87 -5.93
N TYR A 2 6.22 -10.20 -6.70
CA TYR A 2 7.53 -9.50 -6.60
C TYR A 2 7.43 -7.97 -6.81
N SER A 3 6.87 -7.51 -7.92
CA SER A 3 6.76 -6.06 -8.23
C SER A 3 5.98 -5.28 -7.18
N LEU A 4 5.02 -5.95 -6.54
CA LEU A 4 4.22 -5.34 -5.48
C LEU A 4 5.02 -5.15 -4.20
N HIS A 5 5.71 -6.19 -3.74
CA HIS A 5 6.59 -6.09 -2.59
C HIS A 5 7.74 -5.10 -2.85
N LYS A 6 8.21 -5.04 -4.10
CA LYS A 6 9.17 -4.02 -4.51
C LYS A 6 8.59 -2.61 -4.38
N LEU A 7 7.38 -2.35 -4.87
CA LEU A 7 6.75 -1.02 -4.72
C LEU A 7 6.58 -0.64 -3.25
N LEU A 8 6.08 -1.53 -2.40
CA LEU A 8 5.94 -1.26 -0.96
C LEU A 8 7.29 -0.92 -0.30
N TRP A 9 8.34 -1.63 -0.70
CA TRP A 9 9.69 -1.36 -0.23
C TRP A 9 10.22 -0.02 -0.75
N ASP A 10 10.01 0.29 -2.03
CA ASP A 10 10.49 1.51 -2.66
C ASP A 10 9.77 2.73 -2.06
N ILE A 11 8.45 2.68 -1.86
CA ILE A 11 7.68 3.73 -1.16
C ILE A 11 8.29 3.98 0.22
N ARG A 12 8.57 2.92 0.98
CA ARG A 12 9.19 3.02 2.31
C ARG A 12 10.57 3.70 2.28
N LYS A 13 11.32 3.54 1.19
CA LYS A 13 12.71 4.02 1.06
C LYS A 13 12.83 5.40 0.43
N ASP A 14 11.89 5.78 -0.43
CA ASP A 14 11.91 6.99 -1.24
C ASP A 14 10.71 7.88 -0.88
N PRO A 15 10.92 8.93 -0.06
CA PRO A 15 9.88 9.89 0.29
C PRO A 15 9.25 10.58 -0.94
N ASP A 16 10.02 10.84 -1.99
CA ASP A 16 9.51 11.50 -3.21
C ASP A 16 8.60 10.55 -4.00
N LEU A 17 8.88 9.24 -3.98
CA LEU A 17 7.96 8.23 -4.51
C LEU A 17 6.68 8.16 -3.67
N ALA A 18 6.78 8.22 -2.34
CA ALA A 18 5.61 8.24 -1.45
C ALA A 18 4.71 9.47 -1.71
N GLU A 19 5.30 10.65 -1.88
CA GLU A 19 4.55 11.87 -2.21
C GLU A 19 3.87 11.78 -3.57
N ARG A 20 4.56 11.28 -4.59
CA ARG A 20 3.96 11.03 -5.91
C ARG A 20 2.83 10.00 -5.83
N TYR A 21 3.01 8.95 -5.04
CA TYR A 21 2.00 7.92 -4.84
C TYR A 21 0.73 8.47 -4.17
N LEU A 22 0.90 9.35 -3.17
CA LEU A 22 -0.22 10.04 -2.51
C LEU A 22 -0.93 11.02 -3.43
N ALA A 23 -0.20 11.69 -4.33
CA ALA A 23 -0.77 12.64 -5.29
C ALA A 23 -1.56 11.92 -6.39
N ASP A 24 -0.97 10.89 -7.00
CA ASP A 24 -1.62 10.04 -7.99
C ASP A 24 -0.96 8.64 -8.03
N PRO A 25 -1.62 7.61 -7.48
CA PRO A 25 -1.05 6.27 -7.46
C PRO A 25 -1.12 5.57 -8.82
N ASP A 26 -1.97 5.99 -9.76
CA ASP A 26 -2.22 5.25 -10.99
C ASP A 26 -0.99 5.11 -11.89
N PRO A 27 -0.24 6.19 -12.22
CA PRO A 27 0.96 6.10 -13.04
C PRO A 27 2.08 5.28 -12.39
N ILE A 28 2.17 5.30 -11.05
CA ILE A 28 3.15 4.51 -10.31
C ILE A 28 2.76 3.03 -10.34
N LEU A 29 1.49 2.70 -10.14
CA LEU A 29 1.02 1.31 -10.23
C LEU A 29 1.24 0.76 -11.64
N ASP A 30 1.06 1.58 -12.68
CA ASP A 30 1.34 1.22 -14.08
C ASP A 30 2.83 0.93 -14.30
N SER A 31 3.74 1.78 -13.78
CA SER A 31 5.18 1.58 -13.96
C SER A 31 5.72 0.32 -13.28
N TYR A 32 5.03 -0.18 -12.26
CA TYR A 32 5.35 -1.45 -11.58
C TYR A 32 4.55 -2.65 -12.15
N GLY A 33 3.66 -2.43 -13.13
CA GLY A 33 2.83 -3.47 -13.74
C GLY A 33 1.79 -4.06 -12.78
N ILE A 34 1.28 -3.27 -11.84
CA ILE A 34 0.31 -3.71 -10.83
C ILE A 34 -1.12 -3.48 -11.36
N ALA A 35 -1.87 -4.58 -11.48
CA ALA A 35 -3.19 -4.61 -12.09
C ALA A 35 -4.20 -5.41 -11.23
N GLY A 36 -5.48 -5.37 -11.62
CA GLY A 36 -6.54 -6.18 -11.02
C GLY A 36 -6.80 -5.87 -9.55
N GLY A 37 -7.12 -6.91 -8.76
CA GLY A 37 -7.47 -6.75 -7.35
C GLY A 37 -6.34 -6.19 -6.48
N ASP A 38 -5.08 -6.47 -6.85
CA ASP A 38 -3.91 -5.92 -6.14
C ASP A 38 -3.79 -4.41 -6.37
N ARG A 39 -4.11 -3.95 -7.59
CA ARG A 39 -4.20 -2.52 -7.92
C ARG A 39 -5.28 -1.84 -7.10
N ALA A 40 -6.47 -2.44 -7.02
CA ALA A 40 -7.57 -1.88 -6.25
C ALA A 40 -7.19 -1.74 -4.76
N ALA A 41 -6.58 -2.77 -4.17
CA ALA A 41 -6.13 -2.72 -2.78
C ALA A 41 -5.06 -1.64 -2.57
N MET A 42 -4.04 -1.58 -3.43
CA MET A 42 -2.97 -0.58 -3.36
C MET A 42 -3.49 0.85 -3.52
N ARG A 43 -4.30 1.10 -4.55
CA ARG A 43 -4.89 2.41 -4.82
C ARG A 43 -5.79 2.89 -3.69
N GLY A 44 -6.59 2.00 -3.11
CA GLY A 44 -7.50 2.31 -2.01
C GLY A 44 -6.85 2.33 -0.64
N LEU A 45 -5.57 1.98 -0.53
CA LEU A 45 -4.90 1.71 0.75
C LEU A 45 -5.71 0.74 1.63
N ASP A 46 -6.31 -0.28 1.00
CA ASP A 46 -7.08 -1.33 1.67
C ASP A 46 -6.10 -2.36 2.25
N PHE A 47 -5.58 -2.04 3.42
CA PHE A 47 -4.56 -2.85 4.08
C PHE A 47 -5.09 -4.23 4.45
N LYS A 48 -6.38 -4.34 4.76
CA LYS A 48 -7.02 -5.63 5.06
C LYS A 48 -6.97 -6.55 3.84
N SER A 49 -7.42 -6.08 2.67
CA SER A 49 -7.33 -6.84 1.42
C SER A 49 -5.87 -7.22 1.09
N MET A 50 -4.90 -6.35 1.35
CA MET A 50 -3.49 -6.67 1.14
C MET A 50 -3.03 -7.85 2.00
N HIS A 51 -3.40 -7.89 3.28
CA HIS A 51 -3.10 -9.01 4.18
C HIS A 51 -3.77 -10.30 3.70
N GLU A 52 -5.06 -10.26 3.35
CA GLU A 52 -5.81 -11.42 2.87
C GLU A 52 -5.26 -11.99 1.55
N ARG A 53 -4.65 -11.13 0.72
CA ARG A 53 -3.99 -11.51 -0.54
C ARG A 53 -2.56 -12.03 -0.36
N GLY A 54 -2.07 -12.10 0.88
CA GLY A 54 -0.75 -12.65 1.21
C GLY A 54 0.41 -11.70 0.97
N PHE A 55 0.17 -10.38 0.95
CA PHE A 55 1.27 -9.41 0.91
C PHE A 55 2.03 -9.47 2.24
N ASN A 56 3.33 -9.16 2.22
CA ASN A 56 4.15 -9.23 3.41
C ASN A 56 3.70 -8.18 4.46
N PRO A 57 3.25 -8.60 5.67
CA PRO A 57 2.76 -7.70 6.72
C PRO A 57 3.72 -6.56 7.10
N TYR A 58 5.03 -6.86 7.10
CA TYR A 58 6.06 -5.87 7.41
C TYR A 58 6.08 -4.76 6.35
N LEU A 59 6.05 -5.12 5.06
CA LEU A 59 6.08 -4.15 3.97
C LEU A 59 4.81 -3.28 3.95
N ILE A 60 3.65 -3.89 4.23
CA ILE A 60 2.38 -3.16 4.35
C ILE A 60 2.49 -2.10 5.46
N TYR A 61 2.89 -2.50 6.67
CA TYR A 61 2.93 -1.61 7.83
C TYR A 61 3.88 -0.41 7.63
N PHE A 62 5.09 -0.65 7.14
CA PHE A 62 6.05 0.43 6.94
C PHE A 62 5.69 1.33 5.74
N CYS A 63 5.05 0.77 4.72
CA CYS A 63 4.47 1.59 3.65
C CYS A 63 3.38 2.52 4.20
N ALA A 64 2.46 2.02 5.03
CA ALA A 64 1.40 2.82 5.64
C ALA A 64 1.95 4.00 6.47
N ILE A 65 3.02 3.76 7.25
CA ILE A 65 3.72 4.84 7.99
C ILE A 65 4.25 5.91 7.03
N GLN A 66 4.90 5.50 5.94
CA GLN A 66 5.51 6.42 4.99
C GLN A 66 4.46 7.22 4.19
N LEU A 67 3.30 6.60 3.93
CA LEU A 67 2.13 7.25 3.33
C LEU A 67 1.33 8.08 4.35
N LYS A 68 1.86 8.29 5.57
CA LYS A 68 1.27 9.13 6.63
C LYS A 68 -0.13 8.67 7.05
N VAL A 69 -0.43 7.38 6.92
CA VAL A 69 -1.68 6.80 7.44
C VAL A 69 -1.64 6.82 8.96
N ASP A 70 -2.71 7.30 9.58
CA ASP A 70 -2.82 7.28 11.03
C ASP A 70 -2.79 5.84 11.56
N ARG A 71 -2.04 5.62 12.65
CA ARG A 71 -1.85 4.29 13.20
C ARG A 71 -3.15 3.68 13.71
N ALA A 72 -4.04 4.46 14.31
CA ALA A 72 -5.33 3.96 14.79
C ALA A 72 -6.21 3.54 13.60
N ASP A 73 -6.21 4.32 12.52
CA ASP A 73 -6.95 4.01 11.29
C ASP A 73 -6.44 2.72 10.62
N TYR A 74 -5.12 2.55 10.52
CA TYR A 74 -4.51 1.32 10.01
C TYR A 74 -4.99 0.07 10.77
N TYR A 75 -4.94 0.11 12.11
CA TYR A 75 -5.38 -1.03 12.92
C TYR A 75 -6.90 -1.21 12.93
N ALA A 76 -7.68 -0.14 12.83
CA ALA A 76 -9.14 -0.22 12.71
C ALA A 76 -9.54 -0.97 11.43
N GLN A 77 -8.89 -0.70 10.29
CA GLN A 77 -9.11 -1.48 9.07
C GLN A 77 -8.77 -2.96 9.25
N ILE A 78 -7.61 -3.28 9.84
CA ILE A 78 -7.19 -4.68 10.04
C ILE A 78 -8.15 -5.44 10.95
N ARG A 79 -8.69 -4.78 11.99
CA ARG A 79 -9.70 -5.37 12.88
C ARG A 79 -11.10 -5.45 12.26
N GLY A 80 -11.31 -4.86 11.07
CA GLY A 80 -12.62 -4.81 10.40
C GLY A 80 -13.58 -3.80 11.02
N GLU A 81 -13.07 -2.82 11.76
CA GLU A 81 -13.83 -1.74 12.40
C GLU A 81 -14.09 -0.57 11.43
N LYS A 82 -13.32 -0.51 10.33
CA LYS A 82 -13.46 0.44 9.22
C LYS A 82 -13.44 -0.34 7.90
N ASN A 83 -14.37 0.00 7.01
CA ASN A 83 -14.42 -0.46 5.61
C ASN A 83 -13.78 0.57 4.70
#